data_AF-A0A3M6WCC7-F1
#
_entry.id   AF-A0A3M6WCC7-F1
#
_cell.length_a   1.000
_cell.length_b   1.000
_cell.length_c   1.000
_cell.angle_alpha   90.00
_cell.angle_beta   90.00
_cell.angle_gamma   90.00
#
_symmetry.space_group_name_H-M   'P 1'
#
loop_
_entity.id
_entity.type
_entity.pdbx_description
1 polymer ?
#
loop_
_entity_poly.entity_id
_entity_poly.type
_entity_poly.pdbx_seq_one_letter_code
_entity_poly.pdbx_strand_id
1 'polypeptide(L)'
;MLVLHVLGVLAICIPLWIMAPKSNASETIINFTSNGGWQDLDLASTTGVVPMIGMLIGYDCCVHMSEEVRVASRTIPAVIIWAVISNAAMLLLVGITYIFCLGDLDSVLNSTTGQPVIQVFYDATDQRMQIRELA
;
A
#
# COMPACT_ATOMS: atom_id res chain seq x y z
N MET A 1 5.59 7.77 -17.63
CA MET A 1 4.73 7.10 -16.63
C MET A 1 5.55 6.55 -15.47
N LEU A 2 6.63 5.78 -15.70
CA LEU A 2 7.51 5.24 -14.63
C LEU A 2 7.98 6.29 -13.60
N VAL A 3 8.49 7.44 -14.06
CA VAL A 3 8.97 8.52 -13.15
C VAL A 3 7.86 9.02 -12.23
N LEU A 4 6.65 9.24 -12.78
CA LEU A 4 5.49 9.63 -11.97
C LEU A 4 5.07 8.54 -10.98
N HIS A 5 5.20 7.26 -11.38
CA HIS A 5 4.89 6.13 -10.51
C HIS A 5 5.85 6.07 -9.30
N VAL A 6 7.15 6.19 -9.55
CA VAL A 6 8.18 6.20 -8.49
C VAL A 6 8.04 7.43 -7.61
N LEU A 7 7.86 8.62 -8.19
CA LEU A 7 7.64 9.85 -7.43
C LEU A 7 6.36 9.81 -6.61
N GLY A 8 5.29 9.20 -7.13
CA GLY A 8 4.02 9.03 -6.43
C GLY A 8 4.18 8.17 -5.18
N VAL A 9 4.89 7.05 -5.28
CA VAL A 9 5.19 6.20 -4.10
C VAL A 9 5.99 6.98 -3.06
N LEU A 10 7.01 7.73 -3.47
CA LEU A 10 7.78 8.56 -2.55
C LEU A 10 6.93 9.69 -1.94
N ALA A 11 6.03 10.30 -2.72
CA ALA A 11 5.12 11.33 -2.24
C ALA A 11 4.11 10.84 -1.20
N ILE A 12 3.79 9.55 -1.20
CA ILE A 12 2.95 8.91 -0.17
C ILE A 12 3.78 8.59 1.07
N CYS A 13 4.97 8.00 0.89
CA CYS A 13 5.79 7.54 2.02
C CYS A 13 6.45 8.67 2.81
N ILE A 14 6.97 9.70 2.13
CA ILE A 14 7.74 10.77 2.78
C ILE A 14 6.90 11.54 3.81
N PRO A 15 5.68 12.01 3.51
CA PRO A 15 4.87 12.73 4.49
C PRO A 15 4.49 11.85 5.68
N LEU A 16 4.13 10.57 5.44
CA LEU A 16 3.81 9.64 6.53
C LEU A 16 5.01 9.40 7.45
N TRP A 17 6.22 9.23 6.92
CA TRP A 17 7.41 9.02 7.74
C TRP A 17 7.78 10.23 8.61
N ILE A 18 7.53 11.44 8.12
CA ILE A 18 7.85 12.70 8.81
C ILE A 18 6.77 13.08 9.82
N MET A 19 5.50 12.82 9.49
CA MET A 19 4.36 13.42 10.19
C MET A 19 3.62 12.43 11.08
N ALA A 20 3.54 11.15 10.69
CA ALA A 20 2.76 10.17 11.44
C ALA A 20 3.52 9.62 12.67
N PRO A 21 2.82 9.39 13.79
CA PRO A 21 3.36 8.59 14.88
C PRO A 21 3.53 7.14 14.40
N LYS A 22 4.64 6.52 14.80
CA LYS A 22 4.97 5.14 14.43
C LYS A 22 4.54 4.20 15.55
N SER A 23 3.67 3.25 15.23
CA SER A 23 3.23 2.23 16.19
C SER A 23 4.30 1.15 16.41
N ASN A 24 4.15 0.37 17.47
CA ASN A 24 5.08 -0.71 17.83
C ASN A 24 4.82 -1.95 16.95
N ALA A 25 5.89 -2.59 16.47
CA ALA A 25 5.81 -3.78 15.62
C ALA A 25 5.01 -4.92 16.25
N SER A 26 5.01 -5.05 17.59
CA SER A 26 4.25 -6.10 18.29
C SER A 26 2.74 -5.93 18.15
N GLU A 27 2.22 -4.70 18.13
CA GLU A 27 0.78 -4.50 17.93
C GLU A 27 0.42 -4.51 16.46
N THR A 28 1.29 -3.96 15.63
CA THR A 28 1.01 -3.76 14.22
C THR A 28 1.12 -5.03 13.37
N ILE A 29 1.98 -5.98 13.72
CA ILE A 29 2.23 -7.20 12.92
C ILE A 29 1.60 -8.45 13.56
N ILE A 30 1.44 -8.47 14.88
CA ILE A 30 1.05 -9.68 15.63
C ILE A 30 -0.43 -9.64 16.03
N ASN A 31 -1.00 -8.45 16.28
CA ASN A 31 -2.42 -8.34 16.62
C ASN A 31 -3.28 -8.28 15.35
N PHE A 32 -4.03 -9.35 15.13
CA PHE A 32 -5.03 -9.42 14.07
C PHE A 32 -6.42 -9.12 14.66
N THR A 33 -7.13 -8.18 14.06
CA THR A 33 -8.50 -7.81 14.45
C THR A 33 -9.48 -8.08 13.31
N SER A 34 -10.70 -8.49 13.64
CA SER A 34 -11.78 -8.73 12.67
C SER A 34 -12.93 -7.78 12.93
N ASN A 35 -12.93 -6.61 12.28
CA ASN A 35 -14.05 -5.67 12.31
C ASN A 35 -15.10 -5.95 11.21
N GLY A 36 -14.89 -6.99 10.39
CA GLY A 36 -15.74 -7.34 9.24
C GLY A 36 -16.87 -8.34 9.52
N GLY A 37 -17.07 -8.75 10.78
CA GLY A 37 -18.11 -9.71 11.17
C GLY A 37 -17.81 -11.17 10.82
N TRP A 38 -16.58 -11.49 10.44
CA TRP A 38 -16.12 -12.86 10.18
C TRP A 38 -15.96 -13.63 11.49
N GLN A 39 -16.48 -14.87 11.54
CA GLN A 39 -16.36 -15.74 12.70
C GLN A 39 -14.93 -16.26 12.90
N ASP A 40 -14.23 -16.54 11.81
CA ASP A 40 -12.85 -17.04 11.81
C ASP A 40 -11.87 -15.97 11.34
N LEU A 41 -10.94 -15.61 12.22
CA LEU A 41 -9.91 -14.58 11.97
C LEU A 41 -8.96 -14.97 10.83
N ASP A 42 -8.65 -16.25 10.69
CA ASP A 42 -7.76 -16.78 9.66
C ASP A 42 -8.36 -16.61 8.26
N LEU A 43 -9.65 -16.89 8.12
CA LEU A 43 -10.39 -16.68 6.87
C LEU A 43 -10.50 -15.19 6.56
N ALA A 44 -10.76 -14.35 7.57
CA ALA A 44 -10.81 -12.91 7.43
C ALA A 44 -9.48 -12.35 6.90
N SER A 45 -8.35 -12.79 7.44
CA SER A 45 -7.01 -12.35 7.02
C SER A 45 -6.71 -12.69 5.54
N THR A 46 -7.20 -13.84 5.05
CA THR A 46 -6.98 -14.31 3.68
C THR A 46 -7.70 -13.43 2.64
N THR A 47 -8.79 -12.75 3.03
CA THR A 47 -9.52 -11.85 2.11
C THR A 47 -8.68 -10.66 1.64
N GLY A 48 -7.64 -10.28 2.39
CA GLY A 48 -6.68 -9.25 1.99
C GLY A 48 -5.87 -9.59 0.74
N VAL A 49 -5.82 -10.88 0.33
CA VAL A 49 -5.13 -11.32 -0.90
C VAL A 49 -5.95 -11.02 -2.15
N VAL A 50 -7.27 -10.91 -2.06
CA VAL A 50 -8.17 -10.66 -3.20
C VAL A 50 -7.81 -9.40 -3.99
N PRO A 51 -7.65 -8.21 -3.36
CA PRO A 51 -7.26 -7.00 -4.09
C PRO A 51 -5.88 -7.12 -4.74
N MET A 52 -4.97 -7.95 -4.21
CA MET A 52 -3.65 -8.16 -4.79
C MET A 52 -3.73 -8.82 -6.16
N ILE A 53 -4.70 -9.72 -6.37
CA ILE A 53 -4.92 -10.37 -7.67
C ILE A 53 -5.38 -9.35 -8.72
N GLY A 54 -6.23 -8.39 -8.31
CA GLY A 54 -6.69 -7.31 -9.19
C GLY A 54 -5.56 -6.44 -9.73
N MET A 55 -4.44 -6.33 -9.01
CA MET A 55 -3.27 -5.56 -9.43
C MET A 55 -2.46 -6.24 -10.55
N LEU A 56 -2.75 -7.50 -10.88
CA LEU A 56 -2.10 -8.25 -11.96
C LEU A 56 -2.84 -8.13 -13.30
N ILE A 57 -3.88 -7.31 -13.39
CA ILE A 57 -4.61 -7.06 -14.63
C ILE A 57 -3.79 -6.12 -15.53
N GLY A 58 -3.65 -6.47 -16.81
CA GLY A 58 -2.99 -5.64 -17.83
C GLY A 58 -1.58 -6.06 -18.26
N TYR A 59 -1.03 -7.16 -17.72
CA TYR A 59 0.29 -7.68 -18.13
C TYR A 59 0.29 -8.32 -19.54
N ASP A 60 -0.88 -8.64 -20.08
CA ASP A 60 -1.09 -9.20 -21.41
C ASP A 60 -0.74 -8.22 -22.54
N CYS A 61 -0.78 -6.91 -22.25
CA CYS A 61 -0.39 -5.86 -23.19
C CYS A 61 1.06 -6.03 -23.70
N CYS A 62 1.97 -6.52 -22.85
CA CYS A 62 3.35 -6.82 -23.24
C CYS A 62 3.45 -7.95 -24.27
N VAL A 63 2.50 -8.89 -24.25
CA VAL A 63 2.44 -10.01 -25.20
C VAL A 63 1.88 -9.54 -26.54
N HIS A 64 0.86 -8.67 -26.54
CA HIS A 64 0.34 -8.08 -27.78
C HIS A 64 1.39 -7.22 -28.51
N MET A 65 2.27 -6.54 -27.76
CA MET A 65 3.36 -5.74 -28.32
C MET A 65 4.62 -6.57 -28.69
N SER A 66 4.53 -7.90 -28.65
CA SER A 66 5.68 -8.79 -28.91
C SER A 66 6.21 -8.70 -30.35
N GLU A 67 5.36 -8.33 -31.31
CA GLU A 67 5.70 -8.21 -32.74
C GLU A 67 6.73 -7.11 -33.02
N GLU A 68 6.80 -6.08 -32.16
CA GLU A 68 7.74 -4.95 -32.30
C GLU A 68 9.09 -5.19 -31.57
N VAL A 69 9.24 -6.33 -30.89
CA VAL A 69 10.42 -6.64 -30.08
C VAL A 69 11.36 -7.59 -30.83
N ARG A 70 12.58 -7.13 -31.14
CA ARG A 70 13.61 -7.90 -31.88
C ARG A 70 13.85 -9.33 -31.39
N VAL A 71 13.77 -9.56 -30.07
CA VAL A 71 13.95 -10.90 -29.46
C VAL A 71 12.86 -11.14 -28.42
N ALA A 72 11.61 -11.20 -28.88
CA ALA A 72 10.44 -11.31 -28.00
C ALA A 72 10.46 -12.53 -27.06
N SER A 73 10.90 -13.69 -27.55
CA SER A 73 10.88 -14.96 -26.79
C SER A 73 11.73 -14.97 -25.53
N ARG A 74 12.77 -14.12 -25.45
CA ARG A 74 13.60 -13.95 -24.23
C ARG A 74 13.33 -12.64 -23.51
N THR A 75 13.05 -11.57 -24.25
CA THR A 75 12.90 -10.24 -23.68
C THR A 75 11.58 -10.08 -22.96
N ILE A 76 10.47 -10.53 -23.54
CA ILE A 76 9.13 -10.37 -22.95
C ILE A 76 9.03 -11.09 -21.59
N PRO A 77 9.44 -12.36 -21.44
CA PRO A 77 9.39 -13.03 -20.13
C PRO A 77 10.25 -12.35 -19.07
N ALA A 78 11.46 -11.91 -19.44
CA ALA A 78 12.35 -11.22 -18.52
C ALA A 78 11.77 -9.87 -18.06
N VAL A 79 11.21 -9.08 -18.98
CA VAL A 79 10.60 -7.79 -18.67
C VAL A 79 9.39 -7.94 -17.75
N ILE A 80 8.54 -8.94 -17.97
CA ILE A 80 7.39 -9.22 -17.09
C ILE A 80 7.86 -9.52 -15.67
N ILE A 81 8.88 -10.39 -15.51
CA ILE A 81 9.42 -10.74 -14.19
C ILE A 81 9.97 -9.50 -13.48
N TRP A 82 10.78 -8.67 -14.16
CA TRP A 82 11.32 -7.45 -13.57
C TRP A 82 10.23 -6.45 -13.18
N ALA A 83 9.19 -6.31 -14.01
CA ALA A 83 8.05 -5.45 -13.71
C ALA A 83 7.30 -5.93 -12.45
N VAL A 84 6.99 -7.22 -12.34
CA VAL A 84 6.32 -7.80 -11.17
C VAL A 84 7.15 -7.61 -9.90
N ILE A 85 8.45 -7.93 -9.94
CA ILE A 85 9.33 -7.82 -8.77
C ILE A 85 9.43 -6.37 -8.29
N SER A 86 9.63 -5.42 -9.22
CA SER A 86 9.74 -4.01 -8.86
C SER A 86 8.44 -3.45 -8.25
N ASN A 87 7.28 -3.78 -8.83
CA ASN A 87 5.98 -3.37 -8.29
C ASN A 87 5.70 -4.01 -6.93
N ALA A 88 6.02 -5.29 -6.76
CA ALA A 88 5.85 -5.98 -5.47
C ALA A 88 6.71 -5.35 -4.37
N ALA A 89 7.96 -4.99 -4.68
CA ALA A 89 8.85 -4.32 -3.72
C ALA A 89 8.32 -2.94 -3.31
N MET A 90 7.81 -2.15 -4.26
CA MET A 90 7.22 -0.84 -3.97
C MET A 90 5.92 -0.96 -3.16
N LEU A 91 5.06 -1.92 -3.51
CA LEU A 91 3.82 -2.18 -2.77
C LEU A 91 4.11 -2.63 -1.34
N LEU A 92 5.11 -3.48 -1.13
CA LEU A 92 5.53 -3.89 0.20
C LEU A 92 6.02 -2.70 1.03
N LEU A 93 6.80 -1.79 0.44
CA LEU A 93 7.28 -0.59 1.11
C LEU A 93 6.13 0.34 1.53
N VAL A 94 5.15 0.56 0.66
CA VAL A 94 3.95 1.36 0.98
C VAL A 94 3.11 0.65 2.03
N GLY A 95 2.89 -0.67 1.90
CA GLY A 95 2.10 -1.46 2.83
C GLY A 95 2.67 -1.44 4.25
N ILE A 96 3.98 -1.67 4.40
CA ILE A 96 4.68 -1.56 5.69
C ILE A 96 4.52 -0.14 6.23
N THR A 97 4.79 0.89 5.42
CA THR A 97 4.65 2.28 5.86
C THR A 97 3.24 2.57 6.38
N TYR A 98 2.22 2.13 5.64
CA TYR A 98 0.82 2.38 5.99
C TYR A 98 0.42 1.67 7.28
N ILE A 99 0.76 0.39 7.42
CA ILE A 99 0.47 -0.43 8.58
C ILE A 99 1.10 0.15 9.86
N PHE A 100 2.31 0.70 9.78
CA PHE A 100 2.98 1.36 10.93
C PHE A 100 2.47 2.77 11.23
N CYS A 101 1.86 3.46 10.26
CA CYS A 101 1.38 4.84 10.38
C CYS A 101 -0.16 4.94 10.54
N LEU A 102 -0.87 3.82 10.61
CA LEU A 102 -2.33 3.76 10.59
C LEU A 102 -2.99 4.45 11.81
N GLY A 103 -2.36 4.39 12.98
CA GLY A 103 -2.92 4.94 14.22
C GLY A 103 -4.11 4.12 14.74
N ASP A 104 -5.16 4.80 15.17
CA ASP A 104 -6.37 4.18 15.71
C ASP A 104 -7.29 3.65 14.60
N LEU A 105 -7.43 2.32 14.55
CA LEU A 105 -8.18 1.63 13.48
C LEU A 105 -9.67 1.97 13.49
N ASP A 106 -10.28 2.13 14.66
CA ASP A 106 -11.72 2.39 14.76
C ASP A 106 -12.10 3.78 14.27
N SER A 107 -11.27 4.79 14.54
CA SER A 107 -11.43 6.14 13.96
C SER A 107 -11.31 6.13 12.43
N VAL A 108 -10.36 5.35 11.89
CA VAL A 108 -10.14 5.25 10.44
C VAL A 108 -11.30 4.55 9.73
N LEU A 109 -11.84 3.48 10.32
CA LEU A 109 -12.94 2.71 9.73
C LEU A 109 -14.30 3.45 9.80
N ASN A 110 -14.51 4.25 10.85
CA ASN A 110 -15.75 5.02 11.03
C ASN A 110 -15.66 6.46 10.46
N SER A 111 -14.55 6.81 9.79
CA SER A 111 -14.36 8.15 9.24
C SER A 111 -15.38 8.47 8.15
N THR A 112 -15.93 9.69 8.23
CA THR A 112 -16.86 10.26 7.24
C THR A 112 -16.20 10.47 5.87
N THR A 113 -14.87 10.42 5.77
CA THR A 113 -14.15 10.53 4.49
C THR A 113 -14.40 9.35 3.56
N GLY A 114 -14.83 8.19 4.09
CA GLY A 114 -15.14 6.99 3.30
C GLY A 114 -13.92 6.34 2.63
N GLN A 115 -12.71 6.89 2.81
CA GLN A 115 -11.46 6.38 2.27
C GLN A 115 -10.38 6.38 3.37
N PRO A 116 -9.99 5.18 3.86
CA PRO A 116 -9.04 5.04 4.97
C PRO A 116 -7.72 5.79 4.75
N VAL A 117 -7.22 5.79 3.52
CA VAL A 117 -5.93 6.42 3.19
C VAL A 117 -5.96 7.93 3.47
N ILE A 118 -7.05 8.62 3.10
CA ILE A 118 -7.18 10.06 3.29
C ILE A 118 -7.24 10.41 4.78
N GLN A 119 -7.96 9.60 5.55
CA GLN A 119 -8.06 9.78 7.00
C GLN A 119 -6.70 9.65 7.69
N VAL A 120 -5.90 8.64 7.34
CA VAL A 120 -4.56 8.46 7.91
C VAL A 120 -3.64 9.66 7.62
N PHE A 121 -3.71 10.24 6.41
CA PHE A 121 -2.97 11.46 6.10
C PHE A 121 -3.45 12.69 6.87
N TYR A 122 -4.77 12.79 7.11
CA TYR A 122 -5.36 13.87 7.90
C TYR A 122 -4.91 13.78 9.36
N ASP A 123 -5.02 12.60 9.96
CA ASP A 123 -4.65 12.35 11.36
C ASP A 123 -3.15 12.58 11.59
N ALA A 124 -2.30 12.14 10.64
CA ALA A 124 -0.86 12.42 10.68
C ALA A 124 -0.53 13.93 10.62
N THR A 125 -1.36 14.73 9.95
CA THR A 125 -1.15 16.18 9.81
C THR A 125 -1.65 16.95 11.01
N ASP A 126 -2.83 16.60 11.53
CA ASP A 126 -3.44 17.25 12.68
C ASP A 126 -2.60 17.06 13.96
N GLN A 127 -2.11 15.84 14.20
CA GLN A 127 -1.28 15.54 15.36
C GLN A 127 0.04 16.33 15.38
N ARG A 128 0.64 16.58 14.21
CA ARG A 128 1.85 17.40 14.14
C ARG A 128 1.58 18.88 14.40
N MET A 129 0.40 19.37 14.07
CA MET A 129 -0.02 20.74 14.39
C MET A 129 -0.20 20.90 15.90
N GLN A 130 -0.90 19.96 16.56
CA GLN A 130 -1.10 19.99 18.02
C GLN A 130 0.22 19.97 18.81
N ILE A 131 1.21 19.16 18.41
CA ILE A 131 2.53 19.12 19.07
C ILE A 131 3.27 20.46 18.95
N ARG A 132 3.07 21.21 17.86
CA ARG A 132 3.73 22.51 17.65
C ARG A 132 3.05 23.66 18.40
N GLU A 133 1.76 23.55 18.74
CA GLU A 133 1.07 24.55 19.57
C GLU A 133 1.40 24.41 21.06
N LEU A 134 1.90 23.24 21.48
CA LEU A 134 2.29 22.95 22.87
C LEU A 134 3.78 23.20 23.17
N ALA A 135 4.58 23.63 22.19
CA ALA A 135 6.02 23.87 22.30
C ALA A 135 6.37 25.35 22.09
#